data_AF-A0A1V5L6H7-F1
#
_entry.id   AF-A0A1V5L6H7-F1
#
_cell.length_a   1.000
_cell.length_b   1.000
_cell.length_c   1.000
_cell.angle_alpha   90.00
_cell.angle_beta   90.00
_cell.angle_gamma   90.00
#
_symmetry.space_group_name_H-M   'P 1'
#
loop_
_entity.id
_entity.type
_entity.pdbx_description
1 polymer ?
#
loop_
_entity_poly.entity_id
_entity_poly.type
_entity_poly.pdbx_seq_one_letter_code
_entity_poly.pdbx_strand_id
1 'polypeptide(L)'
;MFPLGSNIMTDNAEKLLLLVSRVIKKMPNKISISGHTDSVPFVSPSGYGNWELSADRSLATMRKLITLGINPDKVMKIVGFEDNDPYVKSDANHPNNRRISITLLREHPLIEIKNINEEKPARKPRRDKPVNPFTRK
;
A
#
# COMPACT_ATOMS: atom_id res chain seq x y z
N MET A 1 -11.03 1.45 -18.69
CA MET A 1 -9.89 0.70 -18.11
C MET A 1 -10.17 -0.80 -18.14
N PHE A 2 -11.26 -1.24 -17.53
CA PHE A 2 -11.75 -2.61 -17.56
C PHE A 2 -13.24 -2.62 -17.95
N PRO A 3 -13.75 -3.63 -18.67
CA PRO A 3 -15.19 -3.84 -18.83
C PRO A 3 -15.88 -4.14 -17.49
N LEU A 4 -17.21 -4.01 -17.46
CA LEU A 4 -18.04 -4.37 -16.29
C LEU A 4 -17.79 -5.84 -15.88
N GLY A 5 -17.65 -6.09 -14.57
CA GLY A 5 -17.41 -7.43 -14.02
C GLY A 5 -16.10 -8.11 -14.44
N SER A 6 -15.21 -7.42 -15.17
CA SER A 6 -13.99 -8.02 -15.72
C SER A 6 -12.72 -7.43 -15.11
N ASN A 7 -11.72 -8.28 -14.92
CA ASN A 7 -10.33 -7.93 -14.59
C ASN A 7 -9.42 -7.94 -15.83
N ILE A 8 -9.99 -8.10 -17.04
CA ILE A 8 -9.27 -8.04 -18.32
C ILE A 8 -9.25 -6.59 -18.79
N MET A 9 -8.06 -6.06 -19.08
CA MET A 9 -7.90 -4.69 -19.57
C MET A 9 -8.39 -4.53 -21.00
N THR A 10 -8.86 -3.34 -21.33
CA THR A 10 -9.12 -2.96 -22.72
C THR A 10 -7.84 -2.51 -23.43
N ASP A 11 -7.79 -2.53 -24.76
CA ASP A 11 -6.62 -2.06 -25.51
C ASP A 11 -6.23 -0.61 -25.18
N ASN A 12 -7.23 0.25 -24.98
CA ASN A 12 -7.00 1.65 -24.59
C ASN A 12 -6.36 1.75 -23.20
N ALA A 13 -6.72 0.86 -22.27
CA ALA A 13 -6.12 0.76 -20.95
C ALA A 13 -4.65 0.37 -21.04
N GLU A 14 -4.33 -0.60 -21.90
CA GLU A 14 -2.95 -1.03 -22.13
C GLU A 14 -2.09 0.10 -22.71
N LYS A 15 -2.61 0.83 -23.70
CA LYS A 15 -1.94 2.00 -24.30
C LYS A 15 -1.70 3.10 -23.26
N LEU A 16 -2.67 3.35 -22.36
CA LEU A 16 -2.51 4.31 -21.28
C LEU A 16 -1.41 3.87 -20.30
N LEU A 17 -1.39 2.59 -19.90
CA LEU A 17 -0.36 2.07 -19.00
C LEU A 17 1.04 2.10 -19.62
N LEU A 18 1.16 1.96 -20.94
CA LEU A 18 2.43 2.17 -21.63
C LEU A 18 2.95 3.59 -21.39
N LEU A 19 2.11 4.62 -21.51
CA LEU A 19 2.52 6.00 -21.23
C LEU A 19 2.88 6.20 -19.75
N VAL A 20 2.06 5.69 -18.84
CA VAL A 20 2.29 5.75 -17.39
C VAL A 20 3.61 5.07 -17.01
N SER A 21 3.89 3.90 -17.58
CA SER A 21 5.14 3.15 -17.33
C SER A 21 6.38 3.97 -17.70
N ARG A 22 6.34 4.73 -18.80
CA ARG A 22 7.46 5.59 -19.22
C ARG A 22 7.75 6.68 -18.19
N VAL A 23 6.72 7.19 -17.51
CA VAL A 23 6.88 8.18 -16.43
C VAL A 23 7.46 7.50 -15.18
N ILE A 24 6.89 6.37 -14.74
CA ILE A 24 7.33 5.64 -13.54
C ILE A 24 8.79 5.17 -13.67
N LYS A 25 9.24 4.78 -14.87
CA LYS A 25 10.64 4.38 -15.10
C LYS A 25 11.64 5.48 -14.75
N LYS A 26 11.28 6.75 -14.99
CA LYS A 26 12.14 7.92 -14.76
C LYS A 26 12.20 8.38 -13.29
N MET A 27 11.31 7.89 -12.45
CA MET A 27 11.22 8.31 -11.04
C MET A 27 11.93 7.30 -10.13
N PRO A 28 12.65 7.73 -9.09
CA PRO A 28 13.30 6.79 -8.15
C PRO A 28 12.29 6.06 -7.26
N ASN A 29 11.09 6.61 -7.11
CA ASN A 29 10.08 6.17 -6.17
C ASN A 29 9.51 4.78 -6.46
N LYS A 30 9.16 4.07 -5.38
CA LYS A 30 8.23 2.94 -5.44
C LYS A 30 6.80 3.41 -5.71
N ILE A 31 5.94 2.49 -6.14
CA ILE A 31 4.53 2.73 -6.40
C ILE A 31 3.63 1.85 -5.53
N SER A 32 2.46 2.39 -5.18
CA SER A 32 1.31 1.62 -4.68
C SER A 32 0.24 1.62 -5.76
N ILE A 33 -0.35 0.46 -6.02
CA ILE A 33 -1.44 0.29 -7.00
C ILE A 33 -2.72 -0.06 -6.24
N SER A 34 -3.79 0.67 -6.49
CA SER A 34 -5.05 0.48 -5.79
C SER A 34 -6.21 0.44 -6.77
N GLY A 35 -7.12 -0.50 -6.57
CA GLY A 35 -8.24 -0.78 -7.43
C GLY A 35 -9.52 -0.51 -6.69
N HIS A 36 -10.47 0.12 -7.39
CA HIS A 36 -11.74 0.54 -6.84
C HIS A 36 -12.85 0.10 -7.79
N THR A 37 -13.97 -0.31 -7.22
CA THR A 37 -15.25 -0.51 -7.92
C THR A 37 -16.20 0.62 -7.55
N ASP A 38 -17.31 0.69 -8.26
CA ASP A 38 -18.49 1.39 -7.81
C ASP A 38 -19.32 0.51 -6.87
N SER A 39 -20.35 1.09 -6.24
CA SER A 39 -21.26 0.39 -5.34
C SER A 39 -22.30 -0.48 -6.06
N VAL A 40 -22.20 -0.64 -7.39
CA VAL A 40 -23.10 -1.53 -8.14
C VAL A 40 -22.82 -2.96 -7.67
N PRO A 41 -23.81 -3.67 -7.09
CA PRO A 41 -23.56 -5.01 -6.56
C PRO A 41 -23.11 -5.95 -7.68
N PHE A 42 -21.93 -6.52 -7.50
CA PHE A 42 -21.42 -7.59 -8.33
C PHE A 42 -21.13 -8.76 -7.41
N VAL A 43 -21.88 -9.85 -7.60
CA VAL A 43 -21.64 -11.12 -6.93
C VAL A 43 -21.90 -12.22 -7.97
N SER A 44 -20.87 -13.00 -8.24
CA SER A 44 -21.00 -14.20 -9.06
C SER A 44 -21.52 -15.39 -8.22
N PRO A 45 -22.06 -16.44 -8.85
CA PRO A 45 -22.49 -17.65 -8.14
C PRO A 45 -21.39 -18.34 -7.32
N SER A 46 -20.12 -18.09 -7.61
CA SER A 46 -18.98 -18.64 -6.86
C SER A 46 -18.58 -17.79 -5.64
N GLY A 47 -19.33 -16.75 -5.31
CA GLY A 47 -19.03 -15.83 -4.20
C GLY A 47 -17.99 -14.76 -4.53
N TYR A 48 -17.49 -14.71 -5.77
CA TYR A 48 -16.59 -13.64 -6.23
C TYR A 48 -17.38 -12.34 -6.34
N GLY A 49 -16.93 -11.29 -5.66
CA GLY A 49 -17.59 -10.00 -5.61
C GLY A 49 -16.69 -8.82 -5.92
N ASN A 50 -17.13 -7.63 -5.51
CA ASN A 50 -16.41 -6.38 -5.78
C ASN A 50 -15.07 -6.30 -5.02
N TRP A 51 -14.94 -6.95 -3.87
CA TRP A 51 -13.67 -7.11 -3.16
C TRP A 51 -12.62 -7.80 -4.04
N GLU A 52 -12.92 -9.01 -4.51
CA GLU A 52 -12.04 -9.78 -5.38
C GLU A 52 -11.79 -9.04 -6.70
N LEU A 53 -12.84 -8.46 -7.30
CA LEU A 53 -12.72 -7.72 -8.56
C LEU A 53 -11.77 -6.53 -8.45
N SER A 54 -11.86 -5.77 -7.35
CA SER A 54 -11.00 -4.60 -7.13
C SER A 54 -9.54 -5.01 -6.94
N ALA A 55 -9.27 -6.09 -6.19
CA ALA A 55 -7.94 -6.64 -5.98
C ALA A 55 -7.33 -7.21 -7.27
N ASP A 56 -8.12 -7.96 -8.03
CA ASP A 56 -7.68 -8.57 -9.29
C ASP A 56 -7.36 -7.52 -10.35
N ARG A 57 -8.12 -6.43 -10.43
CA ARG A 57 -7.81 -5.30 -11.32
C ARG A 57 -6.49 -4.62 -10.95
N SER A 58 -6.21 -4.48 -9.66
CA SER A 58 -4.90 -4.00 -9.18
C SER A 58 -3.77 -4.96 -9.58
N LEU A 59 -3.98 -6.27 -9.41
CA LEU A 59 -3.01 -7.29 -9.79
C LEU A 59 -2.77 -7.33 -11.31
N ALA A 60 -3.84 -7.24 -12.10
CA ALA A 60 -3.75 -7.16 -13.56
C ALA A 60 -2.95 -5.93 -13.98
N THR A 61 -3.19 -4.77 -13.35
CA THR A 61 -2.43 -3.53 -13.56
C THR A 61 -0.95 -3.72 -13.25
N MET A 62 -0.63 -4.32 -12.11
CA MET A 62 0.75 -4.64 -11.73
C MET A 62 1.42 -5.51 -12.80
N ARG A 63 0.79 -6.62 -13.17
CA ARG A 63 1.32 -7.55 -14.19
C ARG A 63 1.57 -6.83 -15.51
N LYS A 64 0.64 -5.98 -15.96
CA LYS A 64 0.82 -5.22 -17.20
C LYS A 64 1.96 -4.21 -17.10
N LEU A 65 2.12 -3.51 -15.98
CA LEU A 65 3.24 -2.59 -15.79
C LEU A 65 4.59 -3.33 -15.82
N ILE A 66 4.66 -4.54 -15.24
CA ILE A 66 5.86 -5.38 -15.29
C ILE A 66 6.17 -5.83 -16.73
N THR A 67 5.18 -6.27 -17.51
CA THR A 67 5.41 -6.64 -18.93
C THR A 67 5.82 -5.44 -19.78
N LEU A 68 5.41 -4.23 -19.38
CA LEU A 68 5.87 -2.97 -19.97
C LEU A 68 7.27 -2.54 -19.49
N GLY A 69 7.94 -3.37 -18.68
CA GLY A 69 9.33 -3.21 -18.26
C GLY A 69 9.52 -2.37 -16.99
N ILE A 70 8.50 -2.23 -16.14
CA ILE A 70 8.69 -1.76 -14.76
C ILE A 70 9.36 -2.86 -13.95
N ASN A 71 10.45 -2.54 -13.25
CA ASN A 71 11.08 -3.47 -12.31
C ASN A 71 10.05 -3.84 -11.22
N PRO A 72 9.75 -5.14 -10.97
CA PRO A 72 8.86 -5.60 -9.90
C PRO A 72 9.16 -4.97 -8.53
N ASP A 73 10.43 -4.70 -8.21
CA ASP A 73 10.84 -4.10 -6.92
C ASP A 73 10.34 -2.67 -6.72
N LYS A 74 9.91 -1.99 -7.81
CA LYS A 74 9.24 -0.69 -7.71
C LYS A 74 7.82 -0.83 -7.16
N VAL A 75 7.18 -2.00 -7.25
CA VAL A 75 5.83 -2.19 -6.72
C VAL A 75 5.93 -2.50 -5.24
N MET A 76 5.54 -1.56 -4.40
CA MET A 76 5.57 -1.75 -2.94
C MET A 76 4.38 -2.58 -2.45
N LYS A 77 3.18 -2.29 -2.97
CA LYS A 77 1.94 -2.97 -2.59
C LYS A 77 0.86 -2.84 -3.66
N ILE A 78 -0.07 -3.79 -3.63
CA ILE A 78 -1.35 -3.72 -4.33
C ILE A 78 -2.49 -3.72 -3.29
N VAL A 79 -3.58 -3.04 -3.59
CA VAL A 79 -4.76 -2.97 -2.71
C VAL A 79 -6.04 -3.06 -3.53
N GLY A 80 -7.03 -3.79 -3.05
CA GLY A 80 -8.42 -3.71 -3.52
C GLY A 80 -9.25 -2.99 -2.46
N PHE A 81 -10.02 -1.97 -2.87
CA PHE A 81 -10.82 -1.15 -1.96
C PHE A 81 -12.32 -1.37 -2.07
N GLU A 82 -12.78 -2.19 -3.01
CA GLU A 82 -14.21 -2.25 -3.36
C GLU A 82 -14.73 -0.81 -3.66
N ASP A 83 -15.84 -0.42 -3.05
CA ASP A 83 -16.48 0.90 -3.10
C ASP A 83 -16.22 1.76 -1.85
N ASN A 84 -15.36 1.31 -0.93
CA ASN A 84 -15.10 1.98 0.36
C ASN A 84 -14.35 3.33 0.25
N ASP A 85 -13.86 3.67 -0.94
CA ASP A 85 -13.21 4.95 -1.24
C ASP A 85 -13.71 5.51 -2.58
N PRO A 86 -14.94 6.07 -2.64
CA PRO A 86 -15.51 6.59 -3.87
C PRO A 86 -14.86 7.93 -4.25
N TYR A 87 -14.56 8.09 -5.54
CA TYR A 87 -14.05 9.35 -6.08
C TYR A 87 -15.17 10.41 -6.16
N VAL A 88 -16.32 10.00 -6.69
CA VAL A 88 -17.55 10.80 -6.71
C VAL A 88 -18.36 10.44 -5.47
N LYS A 89 -18.11 11.14 -4.36
CA LYS A 89 -18.76 10.85 -3.07
C LYS A 89 -20.27 11.07 -3.08
N SER A 90 -20.77 11.95 -3.95
CA SER A 90 -22.20 12.24 -4.09
C SER A 90 -22.98 11.13 -4.80
N ASP A 91 -22.29 10.24 -5.51
CA ASP A 91 -22.90 9.15 -6.26
C ASP A 91 -21.95 7.94 -6.24
N ALA A 92 -22.21 7.00 -5.33
CA ALA A 92 -21.38 5.82 -5.13
C ALA A 92 -21.44 4.85 -6.34
N ASN A 93 -22.50 4.90 -7.15
CA ASN A 93 -22.66 4.12 -8.37
C ASN A 93 -22.01 4.78 -9.60
N HIS A 94 -21.42 5.96 -9.44
CA HIS A 94 -20.89 6.71 -10.56
C HIS A 94 -19.77 5.93 -11.27
N PRO A 95 -19.78 5.83 -12.62
CA PRO A 95 -18.77 5.11 -13.41
C PRO A 95 -17.31 5.43 -13.09
N ASN A 96 -17.03 6.69 -12.74
CA ASN A 96 -15.70 7.15 -12.36
C ASN A 96 -15.15 6.53 -11.06
N ASN A 97 -16.01 5.93 -10.23
CA ASN A 97 -15.56 5.19 -9.04
C ASN A 97 -14.85 3.89 -9.43
N ARG A 98 -15.14 3.33 -10.61
CA ARG A 98 -14.41 2.18 -11.20
C ARG A 98 -13.05 2.62 -11.76
N ARG A 99 -12.08 2.82 -10.87
CA ARG A 99 -10.76 3.38 -11.19
C ARG A 99 -9.60 2.55 -10.68
N ILE A 100 -8.44 2.78 -11.28
CA ILE A 100 -7.14 2.36 -10.76
C ILE A 100 -6.38 3.61 -10.35
N SER A 101 -5.86 3.61 -9.13
CA SER A 101 -4.98 4.63 -8.59
C SER A 101 -3.55 4.10 -8.56
N ILE A 102 -2.60 4.83 -9.16
CA ILE A 102 -1.17 4.51 -9.10
C ILE A 102 -0.49 5.67 -8.38
N THR A 103 -0.03 5.43 -7.17
CA THR A 103 0.55 6.46 -6.30
C THR A 103 2.06 6.29 -6.23
N LEU A 104 2.82 7.32 -6.61
CA LEU A 104 4.25 7.40 -6.32
C LEU A 104 4.45 7.62 -4.82
N LEU A 105 5.12 6.67 -4.19
CA LEU A 105 5.36 6.71 -2.75
C LEU A 105 6.60 7.57 -2.50
N ARG A 106 6.48 8.51 -1.57
CA ARG A 106 7.67 9.14 -1.00
C ARG A 106 8.49 8.06 -0.31
N GLU A 107 9.81 8.17 -0.38
CA GLU A 107 10.68 7.38 0.48
C GLU A 107 10.32 7.75 1.91
N HIS A 108 9.56 6.88 2.57
CA HIS A 108 9.52 6.90 4.01
C HIS A 108 10.91 6.42 4.43
N PRO A 109 11.70 7.18 5.19
CA PRO A 109 12.86 6.59 5.83
C PRO A 109 12.34 5.37 6.57
N LEU A 110 12.89 4.20 6.24
CA LEU A 110 12.62 2.99 7.01
C LEU A 110 12.93 3.40 8.45
N ILE A 111 11.92 3.41 9.31
CA ILE A 111 12.17 3.48 10.74
C ILE A 111 12.91 2.18 11.01
N GLU A 112 14.24 2.24 11.13
CA GLU A 112 15.02 1.16 11.68
C GLU A 112 14.42 0.89 13.05
N ILE A 113 13.65 -0.20 13.16
CA ILE A 113 13.28 -0.75 14.44
C ILE A 113 14.59 -1.30 15.01
N LYS A 114 15.37 -0.43 15.66
CA LYS A 114 16.50 -0.88 16.48
C LYS A 114 15.93 -1.83 17.51
N ASN A 115 16.38 -3.08 17.47
CA ASN A 115 16.01 -4.10 18.44
C ASN A 115 16.13 -3.52 19.86
N ILE A 116 15.03 -3.44 20.59
CA ILE A 116 14.95 -2.83 21.93
C ILE A 116 15.58 -3.75 23.01
N ASN A 117 16.27 -4.81 22.59
CA ASN A 117 16.86 -5.82 23.47
C ASN A 117 18.40 -5.71 23.59
N GLU A 118 18.96 -4.50 23.53
CA GLU A 118 20.33 -4.29 24.02
C GLU A 118 20.30 -3.97 25.52
N GLU A 119 20.89 -4.89 26.27
CA GLU A 119 20.94 -5.02 27.72
C GLU A 119 21.33 -3.71 28.44
N LYS A 120 20.52 -3.29 29.42
CA LYS A 120 21.03 -2.40 30.47
C LYS A 120 21.99 -3.21 31.36
N PRO A 121 23.27 -2.84 31.50
CA PRO A 121 24.14 -3.54 32.44
C PRO A 121 23.58 -3.35 33.86
N ALA A 122 23.52 -4.45 34.61
CA ALA A 122 23.04 -4.49 35.98
C ALA A 122 23.77 -3.43 36.83
N ARG A 123 23.02 -2.48 37.40
CA ARG A 123 23.58 -1.53 38.36
C ARG A 123 24.08 -2.31 39.57
N LYS A 124 25.40 -2.31 39.80
CA LYS A 124 25.98 -2.88 41.03
C LYS A 124 25.31 -2.23 42.25
N PRO A 125 24.97 -3.00 43.29
CA PRO A 125 24.37 -2.44 44.50
C PRO A 125 25.32 -1.43 45.13
N ARG A 126 24.80 -0.24 45.45
CA ARG A 126 25.55 0.77 46.20
C ARG A 126 25.84 0.19 47.58
N ARG A 127 27.12 0.06 47.93
CA ARG A 127 27.52 -0.17 49.33
C ARG A 127 27.28 1.13 50.08
N ASP A 128 26.23 1.16 50.89
CA ASP A 128 26.04 2.24 51.85
C ASP A 128 27.16 2.17 52.89
N LYS A 129 27.87 3.30 53.07
CA LYS A 129 28.90 3.41 54.11
C LYS A 129 28.21 3.58 55.47
N PRO A 130 28.72 2.98 56.55
CA PRO A 130 28.13 3.13 57.87
C PRO A 130 28.22 4.60 58.32
N VAL A 131 27.09 5.13 58.78
CA VAL A 131 27.00 6.48 59.35
C VAL A 131 27.64 6.46 60.73
N ASN A 132 28.68 7.27 60.93
CA ASN A 132 29.35 7.43 62.23
C ASN A 132 28.51 8.35 63.13
N PRO A 133 28.08 7.94 64.35
CA PRO A 133 27.17 8.73 65.17
C PRO A 133 27.81 9.93 65.89
N PHE A 134 29.14 10.12 65.82
CA PHE A 134 29.80 11.17 66.58
C PHE A 134 30.19 12.37 65.71
N THR A 135 29.22 13.24 65.44
CA THR A 135 29.48 14.66 65.11
C THR A 135 28.37 15.56 65.65
N ARG A 136 28.56 16.07 66.87
CA ARG A 136 28.65 17.52 67.17
C ARG A 136 28.90 17.76 68.66
N LYS A 137 29.54 18.92 68.88
CA LYS A 137 29.95 19.55 70.13
C LYS A 137 28.81 19.67 71.15
#